data_AF-A0A3M1QJH9-F1
#
_entry.id   AF-A0A3M1QJH9-F1
#
_cell.length_a   1.000
_cell.length_b   1.000
_cell.length_c   1.000
_cell.angle_alpha   90.00
_cell.angle_beta   90.00
_cell.angle_gamma   90.00
#
_symmetry.space_group_name_H-M   'P 1'
#
loop_
_entity.id
_entity.type
_entity.pdbx_description
1 polymer ?
#
loop_
_entity_poly.entity_id
_entity_poly.type
_entity_poly.pdbx_seq_one_letter_code
_entity_poly.pdbx_strand_id
1 'polypeptide(L)'
;LNARFGKRVESFQALRFPGDQRTGKEIADALGRKLSQTGRAVTIVPPATPIDRAAAGEFISTSGDPTAALDAMRSRGLLRDGSAPPRWEHRAFPIDDSGTPADAETIFLAYIDAARSGVGGLVWYDLRDDSDDPRRPQDRIGLLRRDFSPRTTALGFATAVGMLAGLRYAGEVDGAPEAFDSALFLSATRQVAVLIPRLDAELPAVLAPVATVAGEFAAYDFSRQARPMIRSSAPPLAPTSTRPMFIAFQPARATTERVLSLGRPWLRAPRAVSMDRSAECVLTLTAPFDLSRRRSYLRLVLPQDVAVESSLRVTRLDLKEGESKTITARLTRSSDDPLDAFQAEWRLVLEGEPIELPMFVTPRKSIRHTTNDRQLLSSDSLLATMRAVDGDPDESVAIYAGYDADRLRLAAASPENVAPNATLHILIGLPGRSEPLRIDIESAWSQPRLAFPGSAQNAPPPVAVRAARIADREFCIIELDAKAAGRPRWQAGDSLGVAVRIQEPSLSTILPGRRFQYGAGFDRRTDSSALPR
;
A
#
# COMPACT_ATOMS: atom_id res chain seq x y z
N LEU A 1 -12.32 -11.45 17.75
CA LEU A 1 -13.40 -11.52 16.73
C LEU A 1 -13.01 -12.54 15.65
N ASN A 2 -13.95 -13.35 15.12
CA ASN A 2 -13.63 -14.45 14.19
C ASN A 2 -14.18 -14.16 12.77
N ALA A 3 -13.30 -14.12 11.76
CA ALA A 3 -13.70 -14.11 10.35
C ALA A 3 -13.32 -15.45 9.70
N ARG A 4 -14.31 -16.15 9.14
CA ARG A 4 -14.11 -17.45 8.48
C ARG A 4 -14.03 -17.28 6.96
N PHE A 5 -13.06 -17.93 6.34
CA PHE A 5 -13.00 -18.08 4.89
C PHE A 5 -13.93 -19.22 4.45
N GLY A 6 -14.65 -19.03 3.34
CA GLY A 6 -15.52 -20.04 2.73
C GLY A 6 -16.79 -20.43 3.49
N LYS A 7 -17.04 -19.91 4.70
CA LYS A 7 -18.31 -20.08 5.44
C LYS A 7 -18.90 -18.73 5.81
N ARG A 8 -20.23 -18.57 5.66
CA ARG A 8 -20.95 -17.37 6.07
C ARG A 8 -20.69 -17.10 7.56
N VAL A 9 -20.49 -15.85 7.95
CA VAL A 9 -20.33 -15.49 9.37
C VAL A 9 -21.70 -15.60 10.04
N GLU A 10 -21.91 -16.68 10.79
CA GLU A 10 -23.20 -16.99 11.43
C GLU A 10 -23.27 -16.51 12.89
N SER A 11 -22.14 -16.15 13.52
CA SER A 11 -22.12 -15.75 14.93
C SER A 11 -20.92 -14.86 15.28
N PHE A 12 -21.15 -13.89 16.16
CA PHE A 12 -20.10 -13.18 16.87
C PHE A 12 -19.95 -13.82 18.26
N GLN A 13 -18.76 -14.37 18.54
CA GLN A 13 -18.43 -14.91 19.85
C GLN A 13 -17.47 -13.94 20.55
N ALA A 14 -17.95 -13.31 21.62
CA ALA A 14 -17.11 -12.52 22.52
C ALA A 14 -16.38 -13.49 23.46
N LEU A 15 -15.05 -13.50 23.41
CA LEU A 15 -14.23 -14.22 24.39
C LEU A 15 -14.24 -13.41 25.69
N ARG A 16 -14.35 -14.14 26.82
CA ARG A 16 -14.50 -13.70 28.22
C ARG A 16 -14.17 -12.23 28.51
N PHE A 17 -15.14 -11.51 29.09
CA PHE A 17 -14.86 -10.30 29.86
C PHE A 17 -14.25 -10.67 31.23
N PRO A 18 -13.13 -10.08 31.64
CA PRO A 18 -12.68 -10.17 33.03
C PRO A 18 -13.59 -9.29 33.89
N GLY A 19 -14.69 -9.85 34.37
CA GLY A 19 -15.69 -9.17 35.21
C GLY A 19 -16.86 -10.08 35.56
N ASP A 20 -17.72 -9.63 36.49
CA ASP A 20 -18.97 -10.30 36.84
C ASP A 20 -19.76 -10.64 35.56
N GLN A 21 -20.29 -11.87 35.48
CA GLN A 21 -21.09 -12.37 34.37
C GLN A 21 -22.24 -11.41 33.99
N ARG A 22 -22.72 -10.64 34.96
CA ARG A 22 -23.72 -9.58 34.77
C ARG A 22 -23.26 -8.49 33.80
N THR A 23 -22.03 -7.99 33.93
CA THR A 23 -21.47 -6.94 33.06
C THR A 23 -21.28 -7.43 31.63
N GLY A 24 -20.85 -8.69 31.45
CA GLY A 24 -20.70 -9.30 30.12
C GLY A 24 -22.03 -9.43 29.38
N LYS A 25 -23.11 -9.78 30.09
CA LYS A 25 -24.47 -9.84 29.53
C LYS A 25 -25.00 -8.46 29.14
N GLU A 26 -24.81 -7.46 30.00
CA GLU A 26 -25.27 -6.08 29.73
C GLU A 26 -24.57 -5.47 28.51
N ILE A 27 -23.27 -5.73 28.32
CA ILE A 27 -22.51 -5.31 27.14
C ILE A 27 -22.99 -6.05 25.89
N ALA A 28 -23.18 -7.38 25.96
CA ALA A 28 -23.70 -8.18 24.86
C ALA A 28 -25.09 -7.69 24.40
N ASP A 29 -25.99 -7.42 25.36
CA ASP A 29 -27.33 -6.90 25.07
C ASP A 29 -27.29 -5.49 24.50
N ALA A 30 -26.39 -4.62 24.99
CA ALA A 30 -26.20 -3.27 24.46
C ALA A 30 -25.64 -3.28 23.03
N LEU A 31 -24.66 -4.15 22.75
CA LEU A 31 -24.10 -4.32 21.42
C LEU A 31 -25.13 -4.93 20.45
N GLY A 32 -25.91 -5.90 20.92
CA GLY A 32 -27.00 -6.53 20.16
C GLY A 32 -28.07 -5.52 19.75
N ARG A 33 -28.51 -4.67 20.69
CA ARG A 33 -29.45 -3.58 20.41
C ARG A 33 -28.90 -2.60 19.37
N LYS A 34 -27.65 -2.12 19.52
CA LYS A 34 -27.01 -1.22 18.55
C LYS A 34 -26.85 -1.86 17.17
N LEU A 35 -26.47 -3.14 17.10
CA LEU A 35 -26.28 -3.83 15.83
C LEU A 35 -27.61 -4.17 15.15
N SER A 36 -28.67 -4.50 15.89
CA SER A 36 -30.02 -4.72 15.31
C SER A 36 -30.60 -3.47 14.63
N GLN A 37 -30.23 -2.27 15.10
CA GLN A 37 -30.62 -1.01 14.46
C GLN A 37 -29.97 -0.82 13.07
N THR A 38 -28.95 -1.61 12.72
CA THR A 38 -28.30 -1.57 11.39
C THR A 38 -28.94 -2.51 10.35
N GLY A 39 -30.04 -3.19 10.70
CA GLY A 39 -30.74 -4.10 9.78
C GLY A 39 -30.01 -5.42 9.51
N ARG A 40 -28.97 -5.75 10.30
CA ARG A 40 -28.22 -7.01 10.19
C ARG A 40 -28.52 -7.92 11.37
N ALA A 41 -28.95 -9.14 11.08
CA ALA A 41 -29.09 -10.19 12.09
C ALA A 41 -27.69 -10.55 12.62
N VAL A 42 -27.41 -10.19 13.88
CA VAL A 42 -26.17 -10.52 14.57
C VAL A 42 -26.53 -11.40 15.77
N THR A 43 -26.21 -12.69 15.69
CA THR A 43 -26.30 -13.60 16.83
C THR A 43 -25.11 -13.35 17.75
N ILE A 44 -25.37 -12.76 18.92
CA ILE A 44 -24.41 -12.63 20.01
C ILE A 44 -24.61 -13.82 20.93
N VAL A 45 -23.62 -14.71 20.99
CA VAL A 45 -23.69 -15.88 21.87
C VAL A 45 -23.25 -15.44 23.28
N PRO A 46 -24.10 -15.58 24.32
CA PRO A 46 -23.72 -15.23 25.68
C PRO A 46 -22.59 -16.15 26.19
N PRO A 47 -21.71 -15.65 27.09
CA PRO A 47 -20.52 -16.36 27.57
C PRO A 47 -20.78 -17.63 28.40
N ALA A 48 -22.05 -18.04 28.58
CA ALA A 48 -22.43 -19.15 29.45
C ALA A 48 -22.47 -20.53 28.77
N THR A 49 -22.27 -20.61 27.45
CA THR A 49 -22.02 -21.94 26.85
C THR A 49 -20.52 -22.20 27.04
N PRO A 50 -20.08 -23.07 27.98
CA PRO A 50 -18.69 -23.47 28.02
C PRO A 50 -18.34 -23.95 26.63
N ILE A 51 -17.28 -23.37 26.04
CA ILE A 51 -16.67 -23.94 24.85
C ILE A 51 -16.35 -25.37 25.27
N ASP A 52 -17.05 -26.34 24.69
CA ASP A 52 -16.65 -27.72 24.82
C ASP A 52 -15.18 -27.75 24.40
N ARG A 53 -14.28 -27.99 25.36
CA ARG A 53 -12.83 -27.96 25.08
C ARG A 53 -12.46 -29.03 24.06
N ALA A 54 -13.32 -30.03 23.85
CA ALA A 54 -13.20 -30.98 22.74
C ALA A 54 -13.45 -30.32 21.36
N ALA A 55 -14.31 -29.31 21.26
CA ALA A 55 -14.49 -28.46 20.08
C ALA A 55 -13.51 -27.27 20.01
N ALA A 56 -12.81 -26.96 21.11
CA ALA A 56 -11.75 -25.93 21.18
C ALA A 56 -10.41 -26.38 20.57
N GLY A 57 -10.32 -27.62 20.06
CA GLY A 57 -9.08 -28.21 19.53
C GLY A 57 -8.52 -27.60 18.24
N GLU A 58 -9.15 -26.58 17.65
CA GLU A 58 -8.79 -26.07 16.31
C GLU A 58 -8.07 -24.71 16.30
N PHE A 59 -7.68 -24.17 17.47
CA PHE A 59 -7.01 -22.88 17.53
C PHE A 59 -5.54 -23.01 17.90
N ILE A 60 -4.67 -22.36 17.13
CA ILE A 60 -3.31 -22.05 17.54
C ILE A 60 -3.20 -20.55 17.76
N SER A 61 -2.59 -20.20 18.89
CA SER A 61 -2.30 -18.83 19.27
C SER A 61 -0.81 -18.62 19.13
N THR A 62 -0.40 -17.79 18.17
CA THR A 62 1.01 -17.42 17.96
C THR A 62 1.08 -15.94 17.64
N SER A 63 2.17 -15.31 18.05
CA SER A 63 2.63 -14.06 17.43
C SER A 63 3.43 -14.41 16.17
N GLY A 64 3.48 -13.49 15.20
CA GLY A 64 4.28 -13.64 13.99
C GLY A 64 3.48 -14.01 12.74
N ASP A 65 4.16 -14.64 11.78
CA ASP A 65 3.69 -14.87 10.41
C ASP A 65 2.74 -16.10 10.28
N PRO A 66 1.73 -16.06 9.39
CA PRO A 66 0.88 -17.21 9.06
C PRO A 66 1.59 -18.54 8.80
N THR A 67 2.78 -18.54 8.22
CA THR A 67 3.54 -19.76 7.93
C THR A 67 3.95 -20.45 9.22
N ALA A 68 4.46 -19.69 10.19
CA ALA A 68 4.83 -20.20 11.51
C ALA A 68 3.59 -20.74 12.25
N ALA A 69 2.44 -20.08 12.10
CA ALA A 69 1.18 -20.59 12.65
C ALA A 69 0.80 -21.94 12.04
N LEU A 70 0.93 -22.11 10.72
CA LEU A 70 0.66 -23.37 10.03
C LEU A 70 1.65 -24.47 10.37
N ASP A 71 2.93 -24.17 10.51
CA ASP A 71 3.92 -25.15 10.93
C ASP A 71 3.67 -25.61 12.38
N ALA A 72 3.23 -24.69 13.25
CA ALA A 72 2.71 -25.06 14.56
C ALA A 72 1.44 -25.94 14.45
N MET A 73 0.54 -25.69 13.49
CA MET A 73 -0.64 -26.53 13.25
C MET A 73 -0.27 -27.93 12.76
N ARG A 74 0.68 -28.02 11.83
CA ARG A 74 1.21 -29.29 11.30
C ARG A 74 1.87 -30.12 12.38
N SER A 75 2.78 -29.52 13.14
CA SER A 75 3.51 -30.21 14.22
C SER A 75 2.58 -30.72 15.33
N ARG A 76 1.41 -30.11 15.51
CA ARG A 76 0.37 -30.58 16.45
C ARG A 76 -0.66 -31.53 15.82
N GLY A 77 -0.54 -31.85 14.54
CA GLY A 77 -1.46 -32.75 13.83
C GLY A 77 -2.87 -32.18 13.65
N LEU A 78 -3.00 -30.85 13.58
CA LEU A 78 -4.27 -30.14 13.42
C LEU A 78 -4.69 -29.97 11.95
N LEU A 79 -3.80 -30.24 11.00
CA LEU A 79 -4.10 -30.27 9.56
C LEU A 79 -4.32 -31.72 9.15
N ARG A 80 -5.54 -32.25 9.29
CA ARG A 80 -5.89 -33.60 8.80
C ARG A 80 -6.74 -33.46 7.54
N ASP A 81 -6.56 -34.37 6.59
CA ASP A 81 -7.41 -34.39 5.41
C ASP A 81 -8.89 -34.55 5.82
N GLY A 82 -9.73 -33.64 5.31
CA GLY A 82 -11.16 -33.57 5.64
C GLY A 82 -11.52 -32.86 6.96
N SER A 83 -10.56 -32.38 7.76
CA SER A 83 -10.87 -31.54 8.92
C SER A 83 -11.29 -30.13 8.50
N ALA A 84 -12.01 -29.43 9.38
CA ALA A 84 -12.26 -28.01 9.16
C ALA A 84 -10.91 -27.27 9.05
N PRO A 85 -10.83 -26.23 8.21
CA PRO A 85 -9.58 -25.52 8.03
C PRO A 85 -9.20 -24.83 9.34
N PRO A 86 -7.92 -24.85 9.70
CA PRO A 86 -7.45 -24.49 11.04
C PRO A 86 -7.68 -23.00 11.30
N ARG A 87 -7.77 -22.63 12.58
CA ARG A 87 -7.99 -21.25 12.99
C ARG A 87 -6.77 -20.72 13.71
N TRP A 88 -6.39 -19.50 13.36
CA TRP A 88 -5.26 -18.83 13.96
C TRP A 88 -5.74 -17.67 14.83
N GLU A 89 -5.40 -17.69 16.11
CA GLU A 89 -5.48 -16.51 16.97
C GLU A 89 -4.16 -15.73 16.82
N HIS A 90 -4.22 -14.66 16.03
CA HIS A 90 -3.08 -13.79 15.80
C HIS A 90 -2.91 -12.86 16.99
N ARG A 91 -1.79 -13.01 17.70
CA ARG A 91 -1.37 -12.05 18.72
C ARG A 91 -0.60 -10.93 18.05
N ALA A 92 -1.31 -9.82 17.84
CA ALA A 92 -0.69 -8.62 17.31
C ALA A 92 0.39 -8.14 18.26
N PHE A 93 1.51 -7.69 17.69
CA PHE A 93 2.44 -6.87 18.45
C PHE A 93 1.81 -5.48 18.66
N PRO A 94 2.34 -4.69 19.61
CA PRO A 94 1.84 -3.35 19.86
C PRO A 94 1.82 -2.48 18.61
N ILE A 95 0.98 -1.46 18.58
CA ILE A 95 1.08 -0.38 17.59
C ILE A 95 1.20 0.89 18.42
N ASP A 96 2.43 1.41 18.53
CA ASP A 96 2.75 2.54 19.42
C ASP A 96 1.97 3.81 19.08
N ASP A 97 1.50 3.95 17.84
CA ASP A 97 0.71 5.10 17.38
C ASP A 97 -0.43 4.69 16.43
N SER A 98 -1.51 4.18 17.04
CA SER A 98 -2.74 3.80 16.35
C SER A 98 -3.59 5.00 15.96
N GLY A 99 -3.23 5.60 14.85
CA GLY A 99 -4.05 6.62 14.19
C GLY A 99 -4.08 6.42 12.69
N THR A 100 -3.12 5.70 12.13
CA THR A 100 -2.80 5.86 10.72
C THR A 100 -3.57 4.88 9.85
N PRO A 101 -3.88 5.26 8.60
CA PRO A 101 -4.50 4.34 7.66
C PRO A 101 -3.64 3.09 7.35
N ALA A 102 -2.33 3.15 7.60
CA ALA A 102 -1.42 2.01 7.47
C ALA A 102 -1.71 0.92 8.51
N ASP A 103 -2.07 1.28 9.74
CA ASP A 103 -2.41 0.32 10.80
C ASP A 103 -3.64 -0.53 10.43
N ALA A 104 -4.61 0.09 9.77
CA ALA A 104 -5.75 -0.63 9.23
C ALA A 104 -5.32 -1.61 8.12
N GLU A 105 -4.43 -1.19 7.23
CA GLU A 105 -3.93 -2.04 6.15
C GLU A 105 -3.11 -3.22 6.67
N THR A 106 -2.30 -3.04 7.73
CA THR A 106 -1.62 -4.14 8.44
C THR A 106 -2.59 -5.27 8.75
N ILE A 107 -3.66 -4.93 9.45
CA ILE A 107 -4.62 -5.94 9.92
C ILE A 107 -5.21 -6.64 8.72
N PHE A 108 -5.61 -5.87 7.72
CA PHE A 108 -6.15 -6.42 6.48
C PHE A 108 -5.18 -7.37 5.78
N LEU A 109 -3.90 -6.99 5.63
CA LEU A 109 -2.88 -7.82 5.01
C LEU A 109 -2.63 -9.12 5.79
N ALA A 110 -2.67 -9.10 7.12
CA ALA A 110 -2.59 -10.32 7.92
C ALA A 110 -3.70 -11.33 7.59
N TYR A 111 -4.92 -10.88 7.26
CA TYR A 111 -5.98 -11.76 6.77
C TYR A 111 -5.67 -12.33 5.38
N ILE A 112 -5.09 -11.52 4.48
CA ILE A 112 -4.70 -11.96 3.14
C ILE A 112 -3.60 -13.01 3.24
N ASP A 113 -2.57 -12.77 4.04
CA ASP A 113 -1.43 -13.67 4.20
C ASP A 113 -1.84 -14.96 4.92
N ALA A 114 -2.74 -14.88 5.90
CA ALA A 114 -3.36 -16.05 6.51
C ALA A 114 -4.09 -16.91 5.48
N ALA A 115 -4.92 -16.29 4.63
CA ALA A 115 -5.66 -16.99 3.59
C ALA A 115 -4.74 -17.61 2.53
N ARG A 116 -3.70 -16.87 2.09
CA ARG A 116 -2.66 -17.33 1.15
C ARG A 116 -1.94 -18.56 1.65
N SER A 117 -1.65 -18.59 2.93
CA SER A 117 -0.94 -19.70 3.56
C SER A 117 -1.85 -20.92 3.77
N GLY A 118 -3.17 -20.77 3.65
CA GLY A 118 -4.16 -21.84 3.81
C GLY A 118 -4.80 -21.90 5.20
N VAL A 119 -4.66 -20.85 6.02
CA VAL A 119 -5.38 -20.73 7.29
C VAL A 119 -6.87 -20.49 7.01
N GLY A 120 -7.75 -21.26 7.66
CA GLY A 120 -9.21 -21.24 7.44
C GLY A 120 -9.94 -20.05 8.05
N GLY A 121 -9.32 -19.41 9.04
CA GLY A 121 -9.84 -18.19 9.65
C GLY A 121 -8.83 -17.58 10.61
N LEU A 122 -8.86 -16.26 10.69
CA LEU A 122 -8.04 -15.49 11.62
C LEU A 122 -8.94 -14.89 12.70
N VAL A 123 -8.49 -15.03 13.94
CA VAL A 123 -9.04 -14.38 15.13
C VAL A 123 -8.04 -13.33 15.55
N TRP A 124 -8.42 -12.06 15.48
CA TRP A 124 -7.56 -10.97 15.96
C TRP A 124 -7.60 -10.90 17.48
N TYR A 125 -6.42 -10.93 18.12
CA TYR A 125 -6.24 -10.70 19.54
C TYR A 125 -5.43 -9.40 19.75
N ASP A 126 -5.92 -8.39 20.50
CA ASP A 126 -7.17 -8.37 21.28
C ASP A 126 -8.30 -7.56 20.60
N LEU A 127 -9.54 -7.71 21.07
CA LEU A 127 -10.67 -6.88 20.68
C LEU A 127 -10.55 -5.47 21.24
N ARG A 128 -10.10 -5.32 22.49
CA ARG A 128 -10.11 -4.06 23.24
C ARG A 128 -8.77 -3.84 23.91
N ASP A 129 -8.35 -2.59 24.01
CA ASP A 129 -7.19 -2.20 24.83
C ASP A 129 -7.46 -2.51 26.32
N ASP A 130 -6.49 -3.16 26.95
CA ASP A 130 -6.46 -3.48 28.37
C ASP A 130 -6.15 -2.22 29.21
N SER A 131 -5.40 -1.27 28.64
CA SER A 131 -4.99 -0.02 29.29
C SER A 131 -4.92 1.14 28.30
N ASP A 132 -5.15 2.35 28.78
CA ASP A 132 -4.87 3.59 28.03
C ASP A 132 -3.47 4.16 28.36
N ASP A 133 -2.68 3.47 29.21
CA ASP A 133 -1.34 3.92 29.60
C ASP A 133 -0.38 3.86 28.40
N PRO A 134 0.12 5.00 27.88
CA PRO A 134 1.02 5.02 26.73
C PRO A 134 2.36 4.34 27.01
N ARG A 135 2.73 4.13 28.29
CA ARG A 135 3.95 3.40 28.69
C ARG A 135 3.79 1.88 28.60
N ARG A 136 2.59 1.39 28.29
CA ARG A 136 2.26 -0.03 28.16
C ARG A 136 1.66 -0.32 26.79
N PRO A 137 2.44 -0.20 25.71
CA PRO A 137 1.91 -0.36 24.37
C PRO A 137 1.33 -1.75 24.11
N GLN A 138 1.83 -2.79 24.78
CA GLN A 138 1.26 -4.14 24.71
C GLN A 138 -0.17 -4.25 25.26
N ASP A 139 -0.58 -3.31 26.11
CA ASP A 139 -1.96 -3.23 26.61
C ASP A 139 -2.85 -2.43 25.63
N ARG A 140 -2.26 -1.88 24.55
CA ARG A 140 -2.88 -1.03 23.52
C ARG A 140 -2.81 -1.70 22.14
N ILE A 141 -3.22 -2.97 22.03
CA ILE A 141 -3.24 -3.73 20.75
C ILE A 141 -4.66 -4.01 20.21
N GLY A 142 -5.68 -3.55 20.93
CA GLY A 142 -7.07 -3.78 20.63
C GLY A 142 -7.52 -3.18 19.30
N LEU A 143 -8.62 -3.70 18.76
CA LEU A 143 -9.37 -3.03 17.70
C LEU A 143 -10.14 -1.82 18.24
N LEU A 144 -10.48 -1.85 19.54
CA LEU A 144 -11.19 -0.80 20.25
C LEU A 144 -10.30 -0.26 21.38
N ARG A 145 -10.42 1.03 21.68
CA ARG A 145 -9.84 1.62 22.89
C ARG A 145 -10.55 1.12 24.14
N ARG A 146 -10.01 1.43 25.32
CA ARG A 146 -10.59 1.02 26.61
C ARG A 146 -12.01 1.57 26.82
N ASP A 147 -12.31 2.74 26.27
CA ASP A 147 -13.64 3.37 26.28
C ASP A 147 -14.59 2.84 25.19
N PHE A 148 -14.20 1.78 24.46
CA PHE A 148 -14.89 1.20 23.31
C PHE A 148 -14.98 2.09 22.06
N SER A 149 -14.27 3.22 22.01
CA SER A 149 -14.11 3.95 20.76
C SER A 149 -13.29 3.13 19.74
N PRO A 150 -13.67 3.14 18.44
CA PRO A 150 -12.95 2.37 17.43
C PRO A 150 -11.58 2.98 17.16
N ARG A 151 -10.55 2.12 17.03
CA ARG A 151 -9.24 2.52 16.51
C ARG A 151 -9.20 2.37 14.99
N THR A 152 -8.22 2.98 14.33
CA THR A 152 -8.04 2.84 12.88
C THR A 152 -7.86 1.37 12.48
N THR A 153 -7.25 0.56 13.33
CA THR A 153 -7.16 -0.91 13.20
C THR A 153 -8.53 -1.60 13.02
N ALA A 154 -9.59 -1.11 13.69
CA ALA A 154 -10.94 -1.64 13.49
C ALA A 154 -11.44 -1.48 12.04
N LEU A 155 -10.99 -0.45 11.32
CA LEU A 155 -11.30 -0.30 9.89
C LEU A 155 -10.71 -1.46 9.09
N GLY A 156 -9.45 -1.83 9.36
CA GLY A 156 -8.77 -2.95 8.70
C GLY A 156 -9.52 -4.26 8.87
N PHE A 157 -9.88 -4.56 10.13
CA PHE A 157 -10.73 -5.69 10.46
C PHE A 157 -12.10 -5.63 9.76
N ALA A 158 -12.78 -4.49 9.83
CA ALA A 158 -14.10 -4.30 9.19
C ALA A 158 -14.05 -4.43 7.67
N THR A 159 -12.95 -4.02 7.05
CA THR A 159 -12.67 -4.18 5.62
C THR A 159 -12.47 -5.65 5.28
N ALA A 160 -11.63 -6.37 6.02
CA ALA A 160 -11.43 -7.81 5.81
C ALA A 160 -12.75 -8.59 5.93
N VAL A 161 -13.52 -8.36 6.99
CA VAL A 161 -14.82 -9.02 7.17
C VAL A 161 -15.83 -8.60 6.10
N GLY A 162 -15.95 -7.31 5.80
CA GLY A 162 -16.94 -6.82 4.85
C GLY A 162 -16.70 -7.27 3.41
N MET A 163 -15.43 -7.42 3.02
CA MET A 163 -15.06 -7.77 1.66
C MET A 163 -14.84 -9.27 1.46
N LEU A 164 -14.30 -9.98 2.46
CA LEU A 164 -13.77 -11.33 2.27
C LEU A 164 -14.52 -12.43 3.03
N ALA A 165 -15.31 -12.09 4.05
CA ALA A 165 -15.95 -13.10 4.88
C ALA A 165 -16.89 -14.02 4.07
N GLY A 166 -16.77 -15.33 4.29
CA GLY A 166 -17.52 -16.33 3.54
C GLY A 166 -17.03 -16.59 2.11
N LEU A 167 -15.98 -15.91 1.66
CA LEU A 167 -15.30 -16.20 0.41
C LEU A 167 -14.11 -17.13 0.68
N ARG A 168 -13.85 -18.07 -0.23
CA ARG A 168 -12.63 -18.90 -0.20
C ARG A 168 -11.52 -18.21 -0.97
N TYR A 169 -10.29 -18.30 -0.51
CA TYR A 169 -9.13 -17.91 -1.30
C TYR A 169 -8.97 -18.85 -2.50
N ALA A 170 -8.67 -18.28 -3.68
CA ALA A 170 -8.62 -18.99 -4.95
C ALA A 170 -7.31 -18.73 -5.73
N GLY A 171 -6.27 -18.22 -5.05
CA GLY A 171 -5.00 -17.86 -5.65
C GLY A 171 -4.92 -16.38 -6.03
N GLU A 172 -3.93 -16.04 -6.84
CA GLU A 172 -3.75 -14.69 -7.37
C GLU A 172 -4.82 -14.35 -8.44
N VAL A 173 -4.92 -13.08 -8.83
CA VAL A 173 -5.84 -12.64 -9.88
C VAL A 173 -5.14 -12.77 -11.23
N ASP A 174 -5.68 -13.58 -12.12
CA ASP A 174 -5.09 -13.78 -13.44
C ASP A 174 -5.04 -12.44 -14.20
N GLY A 175 -3.87 -12.09 -14.75
CA GLY A 175 -3.64 -10.85 -15.49
C GLY A 175 -3.48 -9.59 -14.64
N ALA A 176 -3.34 -9.72 -13.31
CA ALA A 176 -2.98 -8.59 -12.46
C ALA A 176 -1.65 -7.96 -12.92
N PRO A 177 -1.56 -6.62 -13.04
CA PRO A 177 -0.30 -5.98 -13.37
C PRO A 177 0.75 -6.23 -12.29
N GLU A 178 2.03 -6.33 -12.69
CA GLU A 178 3.18 -6.52 -11.77
C GLU A 178 3.27 -5.44 -10.69
N ALA A 179 2.63 -4.29 -10.91
CA ALA A 179 2.53 -3.20 -9.95
C ALA A 179 1.65 -3.50 -8.72
N PHE A 180 0.95 -4.65 -8.71
CA PHE A 180 0.11 -5.08 -7.62
C PHE A 180 0.48 -6.50 -7.18
N ASP A 181 0.55 -6.71 -5.87
CA ASP A 181 0.28 -8.04 -5.32
C ASP A 181 -1.23 -8.27 -5.40
N SER A 182 -1.65 -9.49 -5.72
CA SER A 182 -3.06 -9.78 -5.91
C SER A 182 -3.54 -11.02 -5.17
N ALA A 183 -4.84 -11.05 -4.87
CA ALA A 183 -5.49 -12.20 -4.25
C ALA A 183 -6.96 -12.26 -4.71
N LEU A 184 -7.40 -13.42 -5.18
CA LEU A 184 -8.78 -13.67 -5.59
C LEU A 184 -9.50 -14.45 -4.50
N PHE A 185 -10.64 -13.92 -4.07
CA PHE A 185 -11.56 -14.58 -3.15
C PHE A 185 -12.88 -14.82 -3.84
N LEU A 186 -13.49 -16.00 -3.69
CA LEU A 186 -14.77 -16.28 -4.35
C LEU A 186 -15.72 -17.16 -3.54
N SER A 187 -17.00 -17.02 -3.84
CA SER A 187 -18.09 -17.92 -3.48
C SER A 187 -18.92 -18.17 -4.74
N ALA A 188 -19.98 -18.98 -4.62
CA ALA A 188 -20.88 -19.26 -5.73
C ALA A 188 -21.52 -17.98 -6.31
N THR A 189 -21.71 -16.92 -5.51
CA THR A 189 -22.47 -15.73 -5.93
C THR A 189 -21.65 -14.45 -5.96
N ARG A 190 -20.36 -14.50 -5.63
CA ARG A 190 -19.51 -13.30 -5.54
C ARG A 190 -18.04 -13.65 -5.70
N GLN A 191 -17.31 -12.88 -6.49
CA GLN A 191 -15.84 -12.92 -6.56
C GLN A 191 -15.29 -11.55 -6.22
N VAL A 192 -14.15 -11.50 -5.55
CA VAL A 192 -13.48 -10.28 -5.11
C VAL A 192 -12.00 -10.42 -5.41
N ALA A 193 -11.53 -9.63 -6.36
CA ALA A 193 -10.12 -9.37 -6.57
C ALA A 193 -9.66 -8.32 -5.56
N VAL A 194 -8.67 -8.67 -4.74
CA VAL A 194 -7.93 -7.77 -3.86
C VAL A 194 -6.64 -7.39 -4.57
N LEU A 195 -6.38 -6.08 -4.67
CA LEU A 195 -5.21 -5.54 -5.34
C LEU A 195 -4.45 -4.66 -4.35
N ILE A 196 -3.20 -5.01 -4.09
CA ILE A 196 -2.33 -4.35 -3.12
C ILE A 196 -1.19 -3.68 -3.90
N PRO A 197 -1.18 -2.34 -3.99
CA PRO A 197 -0.14 -1.60 -4.69
C PRO A 197 1.25 -1.89 -4.11
N ARG A 198 2.20 -2.25 -4.97
CA ARG A 198 3.63 -2.32 -4.62
C ARG A 198 4.19 -0.91 -4.51
N LEU A 199 5.11 -0.71 -3.57
CA LEU A 199 5.59 0.62 -3.18
C LEU A 199 6.46 1.28 -4.24
N ASP A 200 7.13 0.47 -5.04
CA ASP A 200 8.13 0.82 -6.05
C ASP A 200 7.57 0.79 -7.48
N ALA A 201 6.32 0.38 -7.64
CA ALA A 201 5.75 0.20 -8.95
C ALA A 201 5.00 1.43 -9.43
N GLU A 202 5.19 1.73 -10.72
CA GLU A 202 4.33 2.68 -11.42
C GLU A 202 2.93 2.10 -11.55
N LEU A 203 1.98 2.68 -10.81
CA LEU A 203 0.60 2.23 -10.87
C LEU A 203 -0.03 2.69 -12.18
N PRO A 204 -0.66 1.80 -12.95
CA PRO A 204 -1.51 2.22 -14.05
C PRO A 204 -2.65 3.07 -13.48
N ALA A 205 -3.11 4.10 -14.19
CA ALA A 205 -4.24 4.89 -13.73
C ALA A 205 -5.55 4.08 -13.61
N VAL A 206 -5.69 3.02 -14.41
CA VAL A 206 -6.91 2.20 -14.52
C VAL A 206 -6.59 0.72 -14.72
N LEU A 207 -7.56 -0.13 -14.40
CA LEU A 207 -7.56 -1.57 -14.60
C LEU A 207 -8.78 -1.98 -15.42
N ALA A 208 -8.69 -3.06 -16.19
CA ALA A 208 -9.81 -3.59 -16.99
C ALA A 208 -10.26 -4.95 -16.44
N PRO A 209 -11.17 -4.99 -15.45
CA PRO A 209 -11.80 -6.24 -15.06
C PRO A 209 -12.58 -6.87 -16.20
N VAL A 210 -12.40 -8.17 -16.34
CA VAL A 210 -13.09 -9.00 -17.33
C VAL A 210 -13.67 -10.23 -16.64
N ALA A 211 -14.77 -10.74 -17.18
CA ALA A 211 -15.38 -11.97 -16.72
C ALA A 211 -15.81 -12.84 -17.90
N THR A 212 -15.68 -14.16 -17.75
CA THR A 212 -16.09 -15.14 -18.77
C THR A 212 -17.59 -15.41 -18.77
N VAL A 213 -18.32 -14.87 -17.79
CA VAL A 213 -19.77 -15.01 -17.63
C VAL A 213 -20.42 -13.65 -17.41
N ALA A 214 -21.71 -13.54 -17.72
CA ALA A 214 -22.48 -12.32 -17.46
C ALA A 214 -22.58 -12.02 -15.96
N GLY A 215 -22.54 -10.73 -15.60
CA GLY A 215 -22.64 -10.28 -14.22
C GLY A 215 -22.36 -8.79 -14.09
N GLU A 216 -22.22 -8.33 -12.84
CA GLU A 216 -22.00 -6.92 -12.52
C GLU A 216 -20.67 -6.72 -11.81
N PHE A 217 -19.95 -5.65 -12.19
CA PHE A 217 -18.71 -5.22 -11.56
C PHE A 217 -18.95 -4.03 -10.63
N ALA A 218 -18.22 -4.02 -9.51
CA ALA A 218 -18.11 -2.87 -8.63
C ALA A 218 -16.67 -2.73 -8.13
N ALA A 219 -16.17 -1.50 -8.05
CA ALA A 219 -14.88 -1.21 -7.43
C ALA A 219 -15.09 -0.54 -6.06
N TYR A 220 -14.20 -0.84 -5.13
CA TYR A 220 -14.20 -0.24 -3.80
C TYR A 220 -12.79 0.14 -3.38
N ASP A 221 -12.67 1.24 -2.65
CA ASP A 221 -11.43 1.57 -1.97
C ASP A 221 -11.23 0.74 -0.69
N PHE A 222 -10.12 0.99 0.02
CA PHE A 222 -9.80 0.30 1.26
C PHE A 222 -10.86 0.49 2.37
N SER A 223 -11.52 1.64 2.39
CA SER A 223 -12.59 1.97 3.34
C SER A 223 -13.94 1.36 2.94
N ARG A 224 -13.98 0.57 1.85
CA ARG A 224 -15.17 -0.01 1.22
C ARG A 224 -16.11 1.03 0.62
N GLN A 225 -15.62 2.24 0.36
CA GLN A 225 -16.40 3.24 -0.38
C GLN A 225 -16.42 2.85 -1.85
N ALA A 226 -17.61 2.91 -2.46
CA ALA A 226 -17.76 2.61 -3.88
C ALA A 226 -16.94 3.59 -4.70
N ARG A 227 -16.16 3.05 -5.63
CA ARG A 227 -15.37 3.82 -6.60
C ARG A 227 -16.14 3.80 -7.92
N PRO A 228 -16.29 4.95 -8.60
CA PRO A 228 -17.00 4.99 -9.87
C PRO A 228 -16.26 4.11 -10.88
N MET A 229 -16.94 3.08 -11.36
CA MET A 229 -16.51 2.31 -12.52
C MET A 229 -16.73 3.17 -13.75
N ILE A 230 -15.70 3.29 -14.57
CA ILE A 230 -15.81 3.93 -15.87
C ILE A 230 -16.56 2.94 -16.78
N ARG A 231 -17.82 3.26 -17.04
CA ARG A 231 -18.67 2.45 -17.93
C ARG A 231 -18.31 2.79 -19.37
N SER A 232 -18.23 1.74 -20.18
CA SER A 232 -18.06 1.87 -21.63
C SER A 232 -18.76 0.70 -22.31
N SER A 233 -18.88 0.74 -23.64
CA SER A 233 -19.29 -0.42 -24.44
C SER A 233 -18.25 -1.56 -24.43
N ALA A 234 -17.03 -1.27 -23.96
CA ALA A 234 -15.99 -2.25 -23.62
C ALA A 234 -16.05 -2.69 -22.15
N PRO A 235 -15.21 -3.67 -21.74
CA PRO A 235 -15.02 -4.00 -20.34
C PRO A 235 -14.82 -2.73 -19.49
N PRO A 236 -15.54 -2.61 -18.37
CA PRO A 236 -15.52 -1.39 -17.58
C PRO A 236 -14.12 -1.18 -17.01
N LEU A 237 -13.72 0.08 -16.81
CA LEU A 237 -12.44 0.38 -16.16
C LEU A 237 -12.62 0.72 -14.69
N ALA A 238 -11.70 0.22 -13.86
CA ALA A 238 -11.61 0.56 -12.45
C ALA A 238 -10.41 1.49 -12.22
N PRO A 239 -10.61 2.74 -11.75
CA PRO A 239 -9.52 3.63 -11.37
C PRO A 239 -8.70 3.01 -10.22
N THR A 240 -7.37 3.03 -10.35
CA THR A 240 -6.50 2.43 -9.32
C THR A 240 -6.49 3.25 -8.04
N SER A 241 -5.91 2.68 -6.98
CA SER A 241 -5.65 3.34 -5.70
C SER A 241 -4.18 3.16 -5.32
N THR A 242 -3.59 4.11 -4.58
CA THR A 242 -2.29 3.94 -3.89
C THR A 242 -2.42 3.09 -2.63
N ARG A 243 -3.64 2.74 -2.26
CA ARG A 243 -4.00 1.87 -1.14
C ARG A 243 -4.62 0.56 -1.65
N PRO A 244 -4.70 -0.50 -0.84
CA PRO A 244 -5.38 -1.71 -1.27
C PRO A 244 -6.80 -1.39 -1.74
N MET A 245 -7.22 -2.02 -2.82
CA MET A 245 -8.54 -1.81 -3.40
C MET A 245 -9.17 -3.15 -3.79
N PHE A 246 -10.45 -3.09 -4.07
CA PHE A 246 -11.25 -4.26 -4.38
C PHE A 246 -11.96 -4.09 -5.71
N ILE A 247 -11.99 -5.14 -6.50
CA ILE A 247 -12.92 -5.29 -7.62
C ILE A 247 -13.80 -6.49 -7.32
N ALA A 248 -15.07 -6.23 -7.05
CA ALA A 248 -16.07 -7.26 -6.85
C ALA A 248 -16.79 -7.56 -8.17
N PHE A 249 -17.08 -8.84 -8.40
CA PHE A 249 -17.88 -9.33 -9.49
C PHE A 249 -19.01 -10.21 -8.94
N GLN A 250 -20.25 -9.91 -9.34
CA GLN A 250 -21.43 -10.70 -9.00
C GLN A 250 -21.95 -11.38 -10.28
N PRO A 251 -21.74 -12.69 -10.47
CA PRO A 251 -22.21 -13.37 -11.65
C PRO A 251 -23.74 -13.46 -11.65
N ALA A 252 -24.35 -13.36 -12.84
CA ALA A 252 -25.80 -13.46 -13.01
C ALA A 252 -26.34 -14.88 -12.69
N ARG A 253 -25.46 -15.89 -12.78
CA ARG A 253 -25.72 -17.27 -12.36
C ARG A 253 -24.63 -17.71 -11.40
N ALA A 254 -25.02 -18.46 -10.38
CA ALA A 254 -24.06 -18.92 -9.39
C ALA A 254 -22.97 -19.81 -10.03
N THR A 255 -21.71 -19.53 -9.74
CA THR A 255 -20.54 -20.28 -10.21
C THR A 255 -19.43 -20.31 -9.16
N THR A 256 -18.81 -21.47 -8.98
CA THR A 256 -17.65 -21.67 -8.09
C THR A 256 -16.31 -21.64 -8.83
N GLU A 257 -16.36 -21.52 -10.16
CA GLU A 257 -15.19 -21.41 -11.02
C GLU A 257 -14.58 -20.00 -10.96
N ARG A 258 -13.28 -19.87 -11.24
CA ARG A 258 -12.62 -18.56 -11.34
C ARG A 258 -13.05 -17.92 -12.66
N VAL A 259 -13.93 -16.93 -12.59
CA VAL A 259 -14.42 -16.23 -13.79
C VAL A 259 -13.97 -14.79 -13.83
N LEU A 260 -13.55 -14.20 -12.71
CA LEU A 260 -12.99 -12.85 -12.63
C LEU A 260 -11.49 -12.87 -12.92
N SER A 261 -11.05 -12.05 -13.88
CA SER A 261 -9.65 -11.77 -14.15
C SER A 261 -9.44 -10.30 -14.54
N LEU A 262 -8.19 -9.92 -14.78
CA LEU A 262 -7.81 -8.59 -15.27
C LEU A 262 -7.28 -8.71 -16.70
N GLY A 263 -7.95 -8.03 -17.62
CA GLY A 263 -7.49 -7.91 -19.00
C GLY A 263 -6.40 -6.84 -19.13
N ARG A 264 -5.77 -6.80 -20.30
CA ARG A 264 -4.92 -5.68 -20.68
C ARG A 264 -5.77 -4.40 -20.67
N PRO A 265 -5.44 -3.38 -19.84
CA PRO A 265 -6.23 -2.17 -19.82
C PRO A 265 -6.10 -1.48 -21.18
N TRP A 266 -7.24 -1.10 -21.75
CA TRP A 266 -7.30 -0.37 -23.01
C TRP A 266 -6.85 1.09 -22.84
N LEU A 267 -6.63 1.54 -21.61
CA LEU A 267 -6.07 2.84 -21.27
C LEU A 267 -4.95 2.68 -20.24
N ARG A 268 -3.78 3.24 -20.53
CA ARG A 268 -2.61 3.23 -19.66
C ARG A 268 -2.13 4.66 -19.51
N ALA A 269 -2.12 5.17 -18.30
CA ALA A 269 -1.58 6.48 -17.97
C ALA A 269 -0.81 6.40 -16.65
N PRO A 270 0.25 7.18 -16.47
CA PRO A 270 0.97 7.26 -15.22
C PRO A 270 0.08 7.91 -14.17
N ARG A 271 0.09 7.36 -12.95
CA ARG A 271 -0.56 7.97 -11.79
C ARG A 271 0.28 9.11 -11.19
N ALA A 272 1.59 9.06 -11.37
CA ALA A 272 2.50 10.08 -10.86
C ALA A 272 3.58 10.41 -11.89
N VAL A 273 4.02 11.67 -11.92
CA VAL A 273 5.07 12.18 -12.79
C VAL A 273 5.97 13.09 -11.96
N SER A 274 7.27 12.95 -12.10
CA SER A 274 8.24 13.86 -11.47
C SER A 274 8.81 14.81 -12.48
N MET A 275 8.94 16.09 -12.09
CA MET A 275 9.28 17.17 -13.01
C MET A 275 10.33 18.12 -12.43
N ASP A 276 11.41 18.35 -13.18
CA ASP A 276 12.32 19.49 -12.94
C ASP A 276 11.87 20.66 -13.82
N ARG A 277 12.63 21.06 -14.86
CA ARG A 277 12.18 22.08 -15.82
C ARG A 277 11.09 21.57 -16.77
N SER A 278 11.16 20.30 -17.12
CA SER A 278 10.14 19.64 -17.93
C SER A 278 10.00 18.18 -17.55
N ALA A 279 8.83 17.61 -17.81
CA ALA A 279 8.58 16.17 -17.71
C ALA A 279 7.76 15.70 -18.91
N GLU A 280 8.03 14.50 -19.39
CA GLU A 280 7.17 13.84 -20.35
C GLU A 280 6.23 12.89 -19.62
N CYS A 281 4.95 12.95 -19.96
CA CYS A 281 3.94 12.04 -19.46
C CYS A 281 3.30 11.33 -20.66
N VAL A 282 3.31 10.00 -20.62
CA VAL A 282 2.94 9.15 -21.75
C VAL A 282 1.66 8.42 -21.43
N LEU A 283 0.62 8.66 -22.21
CA LEU A 283 -0.63 7.93 -22.16
C LEU A 283 -0.72 7.02 -23.38
N THR A 284 -0.96 5.73 -23.16
CA THR A 284 -1.24 4.77 -24.23
C THR A 284 -2.71 4.38 -24.19
N LEU A 285 -3.39 4.55 -25.31
CA LEU A 285 -4.79 4.17 -25.48
C LEU A 285 -4.89 3.13 -26.59
N THR A 286 -5.41 1.95 -26.29
CA THR A 286 -5.93 1.00 -27.27
C THR A 286 -7.43 1.24 -27.39
N ALA A 287 -7.92 1.55 -28.58
CA ALA A 287 -9.32 1.89 -28.78
C ALA A 287 -10.23 0.68 -28.51
N PRO A 288 -11.11 0.73 -27.49
CA PRO A 288 -12.01 -0.37 -27.17
C PRO A 288 -13.13 -0.59 -28.19
N PHE A 289 -13.38 0.40 -29.05
CA PHE A 289 -14.38 0.43 -30.10
C PHE A 289 -13.95 1.51 -31.11
N ASP A 290 -14.67 1.66 -32.22
CA ASP A 290 -14.37 2.69 -33.23
C ASP A 290 -14.56 4.12 -32.67
N LEU A 291 -13.45 4.79 -32.36
CA LEU A 291 -13.40 6.17 -31.85
C LEU A 291 -13.47 7.21 -32.98
N SER A 292 -13.19 6.82 -34.24
CA SER A 292 -13.12 7.74 -35.39
C SER A 292 -14.43 8.49 -35.65
N ARG A 293 -15.55 7.79 -35.44
CA ARG A 293 -16.91 8.27 -35.73
C ARG A 293 -17.49 9.13 -34.62
N ARG A 294 -16.86 9.17 -33.45
CA ARG A 294 -17.40 9.83 -32.26
C ARG A 294 -16.55 11.05 -31.90
N ARG A 295 -17.13 12.00 -31.16
CA ARG A 295 -16.43 13.19 -30.65
C ARG A 295 -15.52 12.83 -29.47
N SER A 296 -14.58 11.91 -29.71
CA SER A 296 -13.65 11.43 -28.70
C SER A 296 -12.38 12.26 -28.70
N TYR A 297 -11.97 12.75 -27.53
CA TYR A 297 -10.76 13.57 -27.41
C TYR A 297 -10.09 13.37 -26.05
N LEU A 298 -8.80 13.70 -26.02
CA LEU A 298 -7.98 13.70 -24.81
C LEU A 298 -7.41 15.09 -24.58
N ARG A 299 -7.37 15.52 -23.32
CA ARG A 299 -6.58 16.67 -22.88
C ARG A 299 -5.95 16.40 -21.53
N LEU A 300 -4.89 17.13 -21.22
CA LEU A 300 -4.31 17.19 -19.88
C LEU A 300 -4.76 18.50 -19.22
N VAL A 301 -5.46 18.41 -18.11
CA VAL A 301 -5.95 19.56 -17.34
C VAL A 301 -4.97 19.83 -16.21
N LEU A 302 -4.50 21.07 -16.13
CA LEU A 302 -3.62 21.57 -15.07
C LEU A 302 -4.41 22.53 -14.16
N PRO A 303 -4.08 22.62 -12.86
CA PRO A 303 -4.62 23.67 -12.00
C PRO A 303 -4.29 25.07 -12.53
N GLN A 304 -5.17 26.05 -12.28
CA GLN A 304 -5.03 27.41 -12.84
C GLN A 304 -3.90 28.23 -12.22
N ASP A 305 -3.50 27.87 -11.00
CA ASP A 305 -2.55 28.58 -10.14
C ASP A 305 -1.12 28.01 -10.20
N VAL A 306 -0.89 26.99 -11.03
CA VAL A 306 0.42 26.34 -11.15
C VAL A 306 1.17 26.90 -12.36
N ALA A 307 2.43 27.31 -12.14
CA ALA A 307 3.34 27.83 -13.18
C ALA A 307 3.90 26.70 -14.09
N VAL A 308 3.01 25.91 -14.67
CA VAL A 308 3.32 24.78 -15.54
C VAL A 308 2.41 24.81 -16.75
N GLU A 309 2.98 24.62 -17.93
CA GLU A 309 2.28 24.51 -19.20
C GLU A 309 2.32 23.07 -19.70
N SER A 310 1.27 22.65 -20.41
CA SER A 310 1.27 21.39 -21.15
C SER A 310 1.35 21.63 -22.65
N SER A 311 2.21 20.86 -23.33
CA SER A 311 2.23 20.81 -24.80
C SER A 311 0.96 20.18 -25.37
N LEU A 312 0.19 19.45 -24.56
CA LEU A 312 -1.03 18.78 -24.98
C LEU A 312 -2.25 19.66 -24.71
N ARG A 313 -2.77 20.29 -25.77
CA ARG A 313 -4.03 21.05 -25.71
C ARG A 313 -5.24 20.11 -25.74
N VAL A 314 -5.68 19.74 -26.93
CA VAL A 314 -6.75 18.78 -27.15
C VAL A 314 -6.33 17.91 -28.34
N THR A 315 -6.26 16.61 -28.12
CA THR A 315 -5.97 15.64 -29.17
C THR A 315 -7.21 14.86 -29.50
N ARG A 316 -7.68 14.95 -30.75
CA ARG A 316 -8.76 14.08 -31.24
C ARG A 316 -8.27 12.63 -31.30
N LEU A 317 -9.14 11.72 -30.89
CA LEU A 317 -8.90 10.29 -30.94
C LEU A 317 -9.60 9.73 -32.17
N ASP A 318 -8.81 9.50 -33.21
CA ASP A 318 -9.26 8.92 -34.47
C ASP A 318 -8.61 7.54 -34.61
N LEU A 319 -9.25 6.54 -34.00
CA LEU A 319 -8.75 5.17 -33.89
C LEU A 319 -9.89 4.20 -34.15
N LYS A 320 -9.64 3.17 -34.95
CA LYS A 320 -10.55 2.03 -35.09
C LYS A 320 -10.42 1.11 -33.88
N GLU A 321 -11.42 0.26 -33.68
CA GLU A 321 -11.38 -0.77 -32.63
C GLU A 321 -10.09 -1.61 -32.71
N GLY A 322 -9.41 -1.76 -31.58
CA GLY A 322 -8.15 -2.48 -31.45
C GLY A 322 -6.90 -1.67 -31.81
N GLU A 323 -7.01 -0.52 -32.50
CA GLU A 323 -5.87 0.33 -32.80
C GLU A 323 -5.33 1.00 -31.53
N SER A 324 -4.01 1.12 -31.44
CA SER A 324 -3.35 1.75 -30.29
C SER A 324 -2.68 3.06 -30.68
N LYS A 325 -2.79 4.07 -29.80
CA LYS A 325 -2.14 5.36 -29.93
C LYS A 325 -1.43 5.71 -28.63
N THR A 326 -0.16 6.06 -28.76
CA THR A 326 0.63 6.65 -27.69
C THR A 326 0.60 8.16 -27.84
N ILE A 327 0.25 8.86 -26.76
CA ILE A 327 0.14 10.31 -26.70
C ILE A 327 1.09 10.79 -25.62
N THR A 328 2.05 11.61 -26.02
CA THR A 328 3.01 12.22 -25.11
C THR A 328 2.61 13.67 -24.85
N ALA A 329 2.44 14.02 -23.59
CA ALA A 329 2.31 15.40 -23.15
C ALA A 329 3.60 15.82 -22.45
N ARG A 330 4.19 16.92 -22.90
CA ARG A 330 5.33 17.55 -22.22
C ARG A 330 4.79 18.62 -21.28
N LEU A 331 5.09 18.46 -20.00
CA LEU A 331 4.92 19.49 -18.99
C LEU A 331 6.18 20.34 -18.96
N THR A 332 6.04 21.66 -18.94
CA THR A 332 7.16 22.62 -18.89
C THR A 332 6.86 23.68 -17.85
N ARG A 333 7.79 23.98 -16.95
CA ARG A 333 7.65 25.09 -16.00
C ARG A 333 7.74 26.42 -16.73
N SER A 334 6.84 27.34 -16.41
CA SER A 334 6.85 28.71 -16.93
C SER A 334 7.66 29.69 -16.08
N SER A 335 8.02 29.31 -14.84
CA SER A 335 8.93 30.07 -13.97
C SER A 335 10.00 29.19 -13.30
N ASP A 336 11.09 29.83 -12.85
CA ASP A 336 12.14 29.18 -12.05
C ASP A 336 11.75 29.06 -10.55
N ASP A 337 10.58 29.56 -10.14
CA ASP A 337 10.11 29.50 -8.74
C ASP A 337 9.90 28.05 -8.28
N PRO A 338 10.21 27.72 -7.00
CA PRO A 338 10.01 26.37 -6.48
C PRO A 338 8.61 25.84 -6.80
N LEU A 339 8.58 24.65 -7.40
CA LEU A 339 7.33 23.99 -7.75
C LEU A 339 6.87 23.13 -6.57
N ASP A 340 5.68 23.42 -6.04
CA ASP A 340 5.02 22.50 -5.11
C ASP A 340 4.40 21.31 -5.83
N ALA A 341 4.20 20.21 -5.13
CA ALA A 341 3.47 19.07 -5.69
C ALA A 341 2.02 19.46 -5.96
N PHE A 342 1.47 19.02 -7.10
CA PHE A 342 0.10 19.34 -7.50
C PHE A 342 -0.57 18.14 -8.19
N GLN A 343 -1.90 18.18 -8.32
CA GLN A 343 -2.66 17.15 -9.03
C GLN A 343 -3.09 17.69 -10.40
N ALA A 344 -2.60 17.05 -11.46
CA ALA A 344 -3.11 17.20 -12.83
C ALA A 344 -4.17 16.13 -13.13
N GLU A 345 -4.86 16.26 -14.26
CA GLU A 345 -5.89 15.30 -14.65
C GLU A 345 -5.87 15.01 -16.15
N TRP A 346 -5.74 13.73 -16.50
CA TRP A 346 -6.05 13.29 -17.86
C TRP A 346 -7.56 13.26 -18.02
N ARG A 347 -8.07 14.15 -18.86
CA ARG A 347 -9.49 14.19 -19.20
C ARG A 347 -9.70 13.60 -20.58
N LEU A 348 -10.18 12.37 -20.58
CA LEU A 348 -10.52 11.60 -21.75
C LEU A 348 -12.04 11.65 -21.94
N VAL A 349 -12.52 12.23 -23.03
CA VAL A 349 -13.95 12.19 -23.35
C VAL A 349 -14.17 11.09 -24.38
N LEU A 350 -14.94 10.06 -24.00
CA LEU A 350 -15.36 8.98 -24.88
C LEU A 350 -16.87 9.04 -25.05
N GLU A 351 -17.34 9.11 -26.30
CA GLU A 351 -18.78 9.12 -26.59
C GLU A 351 -19.56 10.27 -25.91
N GLY A 352 -18.87 11.34 -25.50
CA GLY A 352 -19.47 12.46 -24.76
C GLY A 352 -19.35 12.34 -23.24
N GLU A 353 -18.98 11.18 -22.72
CA GLU A 353 -18.78 10.94 -21.30
C GLU A 353 -17.32 11.24 -20.89
N PRO A 354 -17.09 12.14 -19.91
CA PRO A 354 -15.76 12.43 -19.42
C PRO A 354 -15.27 11.33 -18.48
N ILE A 355 -14.04 10.90 -18.71
CA ILE A 355 -13.23 10.05 -17.86
C ILE A 355 -12.09 10.91 -17.34
N GLU A 356 -12.11 11.12 -16.03
CA GLU A 356 -11.15 11.96 -15.32
C GLU A 356 -10.19 11.06 -14.56
N LEU A 357 -8.91 11.07 -14.96
CA LEU A 357 -7.86 10.27 -14.33
C LEU A 357 -6.85 11.20 -13.65
N PRO A 358 -6.84 11.25 -12.31
CA PRO A 358 -5.90 12.10 -11.59
C PRO A 358 -4.47 11.59 -11.76
N MET A 359 -3.54 12.52 -11.93
CA MET A 359 -2.11 12.32 -12.03
C MET A 359 -1.40 13.28 -11.09
N PHE A 360 -0.61 12.77 -10.15
CA PHE A 360 0.17 13.59 -9.23
C PHE A 360 1.47 14.04 -9.89
N VAL A 361 1.74 15.34 -9.90
CA VAL A 361 3.01 15.90 -10.38
C VAL A 361 3.83 16.36 -9.19
N THR A 362 5.04 15.83 -9.06
CA THR A 362 5.97 16.15 -7.97
C THR A 362 7.22 16.86 -8.50
N PRO A 363 7.76 17.86 -7.79
CA PRO A 363 9.03 18.46 -8.17
C PRO A 363 10.17 17.43 -8.05
N ARG A 364 11.03 17.38 -9.06
CA ARG A 364 12.30 16.66 -9.02
C ARG A 364 13.30 17.54 -8.28
N LYS A 365 13.89 17.01 -7.22
CA LYS A 365 14.88 17.74 -6.42
C LYS A 365 16.29 17.37 -6.84
N SER A 366 17.08 18.35 -7.23
CA SER A 366 18.49 18.15 -7.56
C SER A 366 19.30 17.90 -6.28
N ILE A 367 20.02 16.77 -6.23
CA ILE A 367 21.03 16.52 -5.20
C ILE A 367 22.34 17.21 -5.58
N ARG A 368 23.07 17.73 -4.59
CA ARG A 368 24.31 18.48 -4.82
C ARG A 368 25.54 17.62 -4.63
N HIS A 369 26.62 18.03 -5.29
CA HIS A 369 27.93 17.48 -4.97
C HIS A 369 28.33 17.93 -3.55
N THR A 370 28.65 16.98 -2.68
CA THR A 370 28.98 17.22 -1.28
C THR A 370 30.31 16.59 -0.95
N THR A 371 31.27 17.37 -0.46
CA THR A 371 32.59 16.84 -0.05
C THR A 371 32.61 16.41 1.42
N ASN A 372 31.67 16.89 2.23
CA ASN A 372 31.62 16.62 3.67
C ASN A 372 30.18 16.66 4.22
N ASP A 373 30.00 16.19 5.45
CA ASP A 373 28.69 16.08 6.10
C ASP A 373 28.01 17.43 6.35
N ARG A 374 28.78 18.51 6.58
CA ARG A 374 28.20 19.85 6.76
C ARG A 374 27.51 20.34 5.49
N GLN A 375 28.08 20.04 4.32
CA GLN A 375 27.44 20.35 3.03
C GLN A 375 26.21 19.47 2.77
N LEU A 376 26.28 18.19 3.15
CA LEU A 376 25.15 17.26 3.06
C LEU A 376 23.95 17.72 3.88
N LEU A 377 24.16 18.33 5.04
CA LEU A 377 23.07 18.76 5.93
C LEU A 377 22.63 20.21 5.73
N SER A 378 23.03 20.84 4.62
CA SER A 378 22.56 22.18 4.28
C SER A 378 21.11 22.14 3.78
N SER A 379 20.39 23.27 3.87
CA SER A 379 19.04 23.43 3.28
C SER A 379 19.01 23.09 1.79
N ASP A 380 20.12 23.34 1.10
CA ASP A 380 20.28 23.08 -0.33
C ASP A 380 20.33 21.59 -0.69
N SER A 381 20.58 20.74 0.30
CA SER A 381 20.62 19.28 0.17
C SER A 381 19.35 18.62 0.73
N LEU A 382 18.38 19.39 1.24
CA LEU A 382 17.13 18.89 1.82
C LEU A 382 16.20 18.32 0.73
N LEU A 383 16.11 17.00 0.67
CA LEU A 383 15.21 16.28 -0.21
C LEU A 383 13.76 16.30 0.26
N ALA A 384 13.50 16.10 1.54
CA ALA A 384 12.13 16.07 2.03
C ALA A 384 12.09 16.38 3.51
N THR A 385 11.00 17.02 3.93
CA THR A 385 10.60 17.08 5.33
C THR A 385 9.30 16.31 5.43
N MET A 386 9.33 15.18 6.12
CA MET A 386 8.14 14.39 6.38
C MET A 386 7.61 14.80 7.74
N ARG A 387 6.35 15.26 7.80
CA ARG A 387 5.66 15.57 9.05
C ARG A 387 4.73 14.42 9.41
N ALA A 388 4.56 14.15 10.70
CA ALA A 388 3.48 13.30 11.16
C ALA A 388 2.12 13.92 10.76
N VAL A 389 1.20 13.10 10.24
CA VAL A 389 -0.12 13.59 9.75
C VAL A 389 -1.02 14.07 10.91
N ASP A 390 -0.80 13.54 12.12
CA ASP A 390 -1.56 13.85 13.33
C ASP A 390 -0.66 14.20 14.54
N GLY A 391 0.66 14.35 14.32
CA GLY A 391 1.64 14.63 15.38
C GLY A 391 1.92 16.12 15.56
N ASP A 392 2.73 16.45 16.55
CA ASP A 392 3.24 17.81 16.73
C ASP A 392 3.91 18.26 15.41
N PRO A 393 3.62 19.47 14.86
CA PRO A 393 4.33 19.99 13.70
C PRO A 393 5.86 19.96 13.83
N ASP A 394 6.40 19.87 15.05
CA ASP A 394 7.83 19.71 15.33
C ASP A 394 8.34 18.26 15.14
N GLU A 395 7.46 17.26 15.05
CA GLU A 395 7.80 15.87 14.71
C GLU A 395 7.95 15.70 13.20
N SER A 396 9.13 16.11 12.70
CA SER A 396 9.46 15.96 11.29
C SER A 396 10.81 15.31 11.02
N VAL A 397 10.82 14.30 10.14
CA VAL A 397 12.05 13.68 9.64
C VAL A 397 12.49 14.45 8.40
N ALA A 398 13.65 15.06 8.48
CA ALA A 398 14.31 15.69 7.35
C ALA A 398 15.24 14.69 6.67
N ILE A 399 15.06 14.50 5.37
CA ILE A 399 15.92 13.67 4.52
C ILE A 399 16.76 14.61 3.66
N TYR A 400 18.06 14.42 3.74
CA TYR A 400 19.05 15.14 2.95
C TYR A 400 19.75 14.17 2.01
N ALA A 401 20.20 14.68 0.88
CA ALA A 401 21.02 13.90 -0.03
C ALA A 401 22.07 14.74 -0.74
N GLY A 402 23.21 14.10 -0.96
CA GLY A 402 24.33 14.63 -1.70
C GLY A 402 25.13 13.49 -2.31
N TYR A 403 26.08 13.82 -3.17
CA TYR A 403 26.96 12.81 -3.75
C TYR A 403 28.38 13.34 -3.89
N ASP A 404 29.34 12.43 -3.95
CA ASP A 404 30.65 12.66 -4.54
C ASP A 404 30.84 11.67 -5.70
N ALA A 405 32.01 11.65 -6.35
CA ALA A 405 32.24 10.78 -7.50
C ALA A 405 32.03 9.28 -7.18
N ASP A 406 32.30 8.86 -5.95
CA ASP A 406 32.32 7.45 -5.56
C ASP A 406 31.11 7.06 -4.71
N ARG A 407 30.46 8.02 -4.06
CA ARG A 407 29.40 7.75 -3.08
C ARG A 407 28.20 8.66 -3.24
N LEU A 408 27.02 8.07 -3.12
CA LEU A 408 25.79 8.78 -2.80
C LEU A 408 25.65 8.79 -1.28
N ARG A 409 25.38 9.95 -0.69
CA ARG A 409 25.12 10.10 0.74
C ARG A 409 23.68 10.51 0.96
N LEU A 410 22.95 9.77 1.78
CA LEU A 410 21.67 10.18 2.33
C LEU A 410 21.85 10.42 3.82
N ALA A 411 21.29 11.50 4.34
CA ALA A 411 21.21 11.71 5.78
C ALA A 411 19.75 11.84 6.19
N ALA A 412 19.34 11.07 7.19
CA ALA A 412 18.08 11.27 7.87
C ALA A 412 18.35 11.92 9.22
N ALA A 413 17.71 13.06 9.49
CA ALA A 413 17.73 13.69 10.81
C ALA A 413 16.69 13.00 11.70
N SER A 414 17.09 12.62 12.91
CA SER A 414 16.12 12.21 13.93
C SER A 414 15.35 13.44 14.40
N PRO A 415 14.00 13.41 14.42
CA PRO A 415 13.23 14.27 15.29
C PRO A 415 13.74 14.11 16.73
N GLU A 416 13.76 15.20 17.49
CA GLU A 416 14.08 15.17 18.93
C GLU A 416 13.09 14.27 19.71
N ASN A 417 11.92 13.98 19.11
CA ASN A 417 10.81 13.23 19.71
C ASN A 417 10.48 11.90 19.02
N VAL A 418 11.36 11.29 18.21
CA VAL A 418 11.05 9.95 17.65
C VAL A 418 10.97 8.93 18.78
N ALA A 419 9.89 8.15 18.80
CA ALA A 419 9.72 7.06 19.74
C ALA A 419 10.97 6.14 19.75
N PRO A 420 11.52 5.81 20.93
CA PRO A 420 12.61 4.86 21.03
C PRO A 420 12.19 3.53 20.40
N ASN A 421 13.03 3.08 19.48
CA ASN A 421 13.01 1.91 18.59
C ASN A 421 12.36 2.07 17.18
N ALA A 422 11.97 3.26 16.70
CA ALA A 422 11.45 3.42 15.32
C ALA A 422 12.45 2.97 14.23
N THR A 423 12.01 2.14 13.30
CA THR A 423 12.76 1.78 12.09
C THR A 423 12.44 2.74 10.95
N LEU A 424 13.42 3.50 10.49
CA LEU A 424 13.34 4.25 9.24
C LEU A 424 13.72 3.33 8.07
N HIS A 425 12.75 3.05 7.20
CA HIS A 425 12.95 2.37 5.93
C HIS A 425 13.20 3.37 4.82
N ILE A 426 14.36 3.29 4.20
CA ILE A 426 14.70 4.05 3.00
C ILE A 426 14.78 3.07 1.84
N LEU A 427 13.90 3.24 0.87
CA LEU A 427 13.86 2.49 -0.38
C LEU A 427 14.53 3.34 -1.46
N ILE A 428 15.62 2.84 -2.01
CA ILE A 428 16.40 3.49 -3.05
C ILE A 428 16.22 2.70 -4.35
N GLY A 429 15.45 3.25 -5.29
CA GLY A 429 15.34 2.73 -6.64
C GLY A 429 16.62 2.98 -7.42
N LEU A 430 17.36 1.91 -7.73
CA LEU A 430 18.61 1.96 -8.48
C LEU A 430 18.37 1.64 -9.96
N PRO A 431 18.91 2.43 -10.89
CA PRO A 431 18.76 2.16 -12.33
C PRO A 431 19.29 0.77 -12.71
N GLY A 432 18.47 0.02 -13.46
CA GLY A 432 18.81 -1.34 -13.91
C GLY A 432 18.51 -2.45 -12.90
N ARG A 433 17.94 -2.14 -11.72
CA ARG A 433 17.42 -3.14 -10.79
C ARG A 433 15.89 -3.16 -10.82
N SER A 434 15.32 -4.36 -10.78
CA SER A 434 13.87 -4.56 -10.69
C SER A 434 13.32 -4.39 -9.27
N GLU A 435 14.19 -4.46 -8.26
CA GLU A 435 13.84 -4.25 -6.86
C GLU A 435 14.65 -3.09 -6.27
N PRO A 436 14.03 -2.21 -5.46
CA PRO A 436 14.72 -1.13 -4.79
C PRO A 436 15.69 -1.69 -3.74
N LEU A 437 16.80 -1.00 -3.56
CA LEU A 437 17.66 -1.21 -2.41
C LEU A 437 16.91 -0.72 -1.16
N ARG A 438 16.54 -1.66 -0.30
CA ARG A 438 15.93 -1.35 1.00
C ARG A 438 17.00 -1.22 2.08
N ILE A 439 16.95 -0.11 2.81
CA ILE A 439 17.80 0.17 3.96
C ILE A 439 16.90 0.40 5.16
N ASP A 440 17.05 -0.43 6.16
CA ASP A 440 16.33 -0.31 7.43
C ASP A 440 17.28 0.34 8.45
N ILE A 441 16.82 1.34 9.19
CA ILE A 441 17.59 2.04 10.22
C ILE A 441 16.78 1.98 11.52
N GLU A 442 17.15 1.10 12.43
CA GLU A 442 16.56 1.02 13.77
C GLU A 442 16.99 2.24 14.61
N SER A 443 16.07 2.87 15.37
CA SER A 443 16.27 4.17 16.02
C SER A 443 17.30 4.19 17.16
N ALA A 444 18.10 3.14 17.34
CA ALA A 444 19.40 3.34 17.93
C ALA A 444 20.24 4.09 16.88
N TRP A 445 19.96 5.39 16.68
CA TRP A 445 20.63 6.25 15.69
C TRP A 445 22.16 6.27 15.89
N SER A 446 22.63 5.82 17.06
CA SER A 446 24.03 5.58 17.42
C SER A 446 24.65 4.32 16.80
N GLN A 447 23.85 3.32 16.40
CA GLN A 447 24.28 2.04 15.81
C GLN A 447 23.28 1.54 14.74
N PRO A 448 23.19 2.21 13.58
CA PRO A 448 22.30 1.79 12.51
C PRO A 448 22.66 0.38 11.98
N ARG A 449 21.66 -0.50 11.85
CA ARG A 449 21.83 -1.86 11.33
C ARG A 449 21.27 -1.99 9.93
N LEU A 450 22.10 -2.37 8.97
CA LEU A 450 21.66 -2.70 7.61
C LEU A 450 21.03 -4.09 7.55
N ALA A 451 19.78 -4.17 7.12
CA ALA A 451 19.15 -5.42 6.71
C ALA A 451 19.07 -5.50 5.17
N PHE A 452 19.72 -6.48 4.56
CA PHE A 452 19.59 -6.77 3.13
C PHE A 452 18.69 -7.99 2.92
N PRO A 453 17.57 -7.87 2.20
CA PRO A 453 16.84 -9.04 1.76
C PRO A 453 17.71 -9.81 0.74
N GLY A 454 18.08 -11.06 1.06
CA GLY A 454 18.62 -12.01 0.09
C GLY A 454 20.12 -11.95 -0.24
N SER A 455 20.96 -11.21 0.48
CA SER A 455 22.42 -11.25 0.22
C SER A 455 23.06 -12.56 0.71
N ALA A 456 23.72 -13.29 -0.20
CA ALA A 456 24.62 -14.39 0.16
C ALA A 456 25.67 -13.88 1.17
N GLN A 457 25.90 -14.63 2.25
CA GLN A 457 26.57 -14.21 3.51
C GLN A 457 27.99 -13.64 3.40
N ASN A 458 28.61 -13.53 2.22
CA ASN A 458 30.06 -13.30 2.09
C ASN A 458 30.49 -12.06 1.27
N ALA A 459 29.58 -11.28 0.69
CA ALA A 459 29.95 -10.02 0.04
C ALA A 459 29.76 -8.85 1.03
N PRO A 460 30.74 -7.95 1.20
CA PRO A 460 30.56 -6.77 2.02
C PRO A 460 29.37 -5.95 1.46
N PRO A 461 28.51 -5.42 2.33
CA PRO A 461 27.32 -4.75 1.88
C PRO A 461 27.68 -3.53 1.03
N PRO A 462 26.94 -3.27 -0.08
CA PRO A 462 27.15 -2.12 -0.96
C PRO A 462 26.92 -0.75 -0.29
N VAL A 463 26.51 -0.77 0.98
CA VAL A 463 26.05 0.40 1.75
C VAL A 463 26.83 0.43 3.05
N ALA A 464 27.34 1.59 3.43
CA ALA A 464 27.81 1.88 4.77
C ALA A 464 26.76 2.75 5.47
N VAL A 465 26.49 2.48 6.74
CA VAL A 465 25.62 3.36 7.54
C VAL A 465 26.35 3.73 8.81
N ARG A 466 26.30 5.01 9.18
CA ARG A 466 26.93 5.53 10.40
C ARG A 466 26.07 6.58 11.08
N ALA A 467 26.16 6.60 12.40
CA ALA A 467 25.69 7.69 13.21
C ALA A 467 26.59 8.93 13.00
N ALA A 468 26.00 10.12 12.94
CA ALA A 468 26.72 11.37 12.99
C ALA A 468 25.98 12.36 13.90
N ARG A 469 26.73 13.10 14.72
CA ARG A 469 26.17 14.18 15.54
C ARG A 469 26.69 15.51 15.02
N ILE A 470 25.80 16.39 14.54
CA ILE A 470 26.16 17.66 13.91
C ILE A 470 25.25 18.75 14.46
N ALA A 471 25.85 19.80 15.05
CA ALA A 471 25.12 20.90 15.68
C ALA A 471 24.02 20.42 16.64
N ASP A 472 24.39 19.51 17.55
CA ASP A 472 23.54 18.89 18.57
C ASP A 472 22.39 18.00 18.09
N ARG A 473 22.27 17.75 16.79
CA ARG A 473 21.31 16.79 16.22
C ARG A 473 21.98 15.49 15.82
N GLU A 474 21.28 14.39 16.01
CA GLU A 474 21.69 13.06 15.56
C GLU A 474 21.15 12.77 14.16
N PHE A 475 22.04 12.26 13.32
CA PHE A 475 21.76 11.89 11.94
C PHE A 475 22.19 10.45 11.71
N CYS A 476 21.41 9.73 10.92
CA CYS A 476 21.86 8.51 10.29
C CYS A 476 22.33 8.83 8.88
N ILE A 477 23.63 8.66 8.62
CA ILE A 477 24.23 8.85 7.30
C ILE A 477 24.37 7.48 6.64
N ILE A 478 23.74 7.34 5.48
CA ILE A 478 23.84 6.20 4.58
C ILE A 478 24.75 6.61 3.44
N GLU A 479 25.75 5.79 3.15
CA GLU A 479 26.64 5.95 2.01
C GLU A 479 26.50 4.74 1.09
N LEU A 480 26.07 4.99 -0.15
CA LEU A 480 25.95 3.98 -1.21
C LEU A 480 27.07 4.18 -2.22
N ASP A 481 27.93 3.16 -2.35
CA ASP A 481 29.02 3.18 -3.32
C ASP A 481 28.49 3.08 -4.77
N ALA A 482 29.11 3.82 -5.69
CA ALA A 482 28.70 3.87 -7.09
C ALA A 482 28.75 2.48 -7.75
N LYS A 483 29.81 1.70 -7.53
CA LYS A 483 30.00 0.36 -8.12
C LYS A 483 28.96 -0.60 -7.59
N ALA A 484 28.67 -0.48 -6.31
CA ALA A 484 27.59 -1.15 -5.62
C ALA A 484 26.19 -0.86 -6.22
N ALA A 485 26.00 0.37 -6.72
CA ALA A 485 24.83 0.78 -7.48
C ALA A 485 24.86 0.37 -8.96
N GLY A 486 25.84 -0.44 -9.38
CA GLY A 486 26.04 -0.84 -10.79
C GLY A 486 26.58 0.29 -11.67
N ARG A 487 27.23 1.30 -11.08
CA ARG A 487 27.72 2.49 -11.77
C ARG A 487 29.24 2.65 -11.61
N PRO A 488 29.95 3.21 -12.60
CA PRO A 488 31.38 3.47 -12.46
C PRO A 488 31.68 4.64 -11.52
N ARG A 489 30.81 5.65 -11.50
CA ARG A 489 30.88 6.87 -10.66
C ARG A 489 29.52 7.58 -10.67
N TRP A 490 29.22 8.36 -9.64
CA TRP A 490 28.10 9.29 -9.62
C TRP A 490 28.47 10.59 -10.33
N GLN A 491 27.54 11.16 -11.11
CA GLN A 491 27.76 12.37 -11.89
C GLN A 491 26.53 13.28 -11.83
N ALA A 492 26.76 14.58 -12.06
CA ALA A 492 25.67 15.53 -12.23
C ALA A 492 24.73 15.06 -13.35
N GLY A 493 23.42 15.06 -13.07
CA GLY A 493 22.40 14.55 -13.98
C GLY A 493 22.02 13.09 -13.75
N ASP A 494 22.71 12.36 -12.86
CA ASP A 494 22.28 11.03 -12.43
C ASP A 494 20.92 11.07 -11.71
N SER A 495 20.28 9.91 -11.75
CA SER A 495 18.85 9.75 -11.52
C SER A 495 18.59 8.66 -10.47
N LEU A 496 17.83 8.99 -9.42
CA LEU A 496 17.57 8.09 -8.30
C LEU A 496 16.16 8.27 -7.71
N GLY A 497 15.41 7.17 -7.58
CA GLY A 497 14.17 7.17 -6.80
C GLY A 497 14.47 6.95 -5.33
N VAL A 498 14.01 7.85 -4.45
CA VAL A 498 14.10 7.66 -3.00
C VAL A 498 12.70 7.74 -2.41
N ALA A 499 12.24 6.62 -1.84
CA ALA A 499 11.04 6.58 -1.03
C ALA A 499 11.44 6.33 0.43
N VAL A 500 10.81 7.06 1.34
CA VAL A 500 11.11 6.95 2.77
C VAL A 500 9.85 6.62 3.54
N ARG A 501 9.99 5.69 4.47
CA ARG A 501 8.92 5.16 5.32
C ARG A 501 9.45 5.11 6.75
N ILE A 502 8.68 5.61 7.70
CA ILE A 502 8.96 5.42 9.13
C ILE A 502 8.05 4.29 9.62
N GLN A 503 8.62 3.29 10.26
CA GLN A 503 7.93 2.20 10.95
C GLN A 503 8.29 2.29 12.43
N GLU A 504 7.32 2.29 13.32
CA GLU A 504 7.60 2.25 14.76
C GLU A 504 7.81 0.80 15.23
N PRO A 505 8.61 0.57 16.30
CA PRO A 505 9.23 -0.72 16.66
C PRO A 505 8.29 -1.82 17.05
N SER A 506 7.05 -1.50 17.32
CA SER A 506 6.08 -2.50 17.68
C SER A 506 5.50 -3.08 16.38
N LEU A 507 6.12 -4.17 15.89
CA LEU A 507 5.58 -5.28 15.06
C LEU A 507 6.65 -5.97 14.21
N SER A 508 7.06 -7.17 14.64
CA SER A 508 7.74 -8.17 13.80
C SER A 508 6.72 -9.04 13.06
N THR A 509 5.98 -8.40 12.15
CA THR A 509 5.36 -9.05 10.97
C THR A 509 5.04 -7.95 9.97
N ILE A 510 5.13 -8.27 8.68
CA ILE A 510 5.07 -7.35 7.53
C ILE A 510 3.90 -6.34 7.69
N LEU A 511 4.21 -5.15 8.18
CA LEU A 511 3.29 -4.01 8.16
C LEU A 511 3.45 -3.27 6.83
N PRO A 512 2.39 -2.68 6.26
CA PRO A 512 2.51 -1.58 5.33
C PRO A 512 2.94 -0.34 6.12
N GLY A 513 3.88 0.38 5.55
CA GLY A 513 4.39 1.58 6.15
C GLY A 513 3.36 2.66 6.08
N ARG A 514 3.50 3.62 6.97
CA ARG A 514 3.02 4.98 6.73
C ARG A 514 3.48 5.36 5.32
N ARG A 515 2.53 5.36 4.37
CA ARG A 515 2.81 5.54 2.94
C ARG A 515 2.98 7.03 2.66
N PHE A 516 4.22 7.49 2.75
CA PHE A 516 4.64 8.73 2.11
C PHE A 516 5.19 8.36 0.73
N GLN A 517 4.37 8.52 -0.30
CA GLN A 517 4.84 8.38 -1.67
C GLN A 517 5.46 9.71 -2.09
N TYR A 518 6.76 9.88 -1.83
CA TYR A 518 7.57 10.85 -2.57
C TYR A 518 8.13 10.11 -3.78
N GLY A 519 7.46 10.22 -4.92
CA GLY A 519 8.05 9.85 -6.20
C GLY A 519 8.96 10.99 -6.62
N ALA A 520 10.27 10.81 -6.54
CA ALA A 520 11.24 11.64 -7.26
C ALA A 520 11.80 10.78 -8.40
N GLY A 521 11.16 10.81 -9.55
CA GLY A 521 11.65 10.25 -10.80
C GLY A 521 12.66 11.19 -11.45
N PHE A 522 13.70 10.61 -12.02
CA PHE A 522 14.78 11.33 -12.68
C PHE A 522 15.05 10.65 -14.04
N ASP A 523 15.09 11.43 -15.14
CA ASP A 523 15.14 10.94 -16.53
C ASP A 523 16.53 10.48 -17.01
N ARG A 524 16.53 9.59 -18.01
CA ARG A 524 17.65 9.04 -18.79
C ARG A 524 17.50 9.53 -20.24
N ARG A 525 18.26 10.54 -20.66
CA ARG A 525 18.42 10.84 -22.09
C ARG A 525 19.25 9.74 -22.75
N THR A 526 18.62 8.96 -23.63
CA THR A 526 19.33 8.40 -24.80
C THR A 526 18.99 9.28 -26.00
N ASP A 527 19.94 10.13 -26.39
CA ASP A 527 19.90 10.78 -27.71
C ASP A 527 19.98 9.69 -28.77
N SER A 528 18.88 9.47 -29.49
CA SER A 528 18.87 8.71 -30.75
C SER A 528 19.11 9.69 -31.90
N SER A 529 20.34 10.20 -31.98
CA SER A 529 20.83 10.89 -33.17
C SER A 529 22.34 10.66 -33.36
N ALA A 530 22.71 9.43 -33.72
CA ALA A 530 23.95 9.15 -34.45
C ALA A 530 23.91 7.71 -35.01
N LEU A 531 23.45 7.57 -36.26
CA LEU A 531 24.09 6.61 -37.15
C LEU A 531 25.50 7.12 -37.44
N PRO A 532 26.50 6.23 -37.48
CA PRO A 532 27.29 6.14 -38.69
C PRO A 532 27.36 4.69 -39.18
N ARG A 533 27.08 4.54 -40.49
CA ARG A 533 27.22 3.39 -41.41
C ARG A 533 27.34 1.99 -40.84
#